data_AF-A0A7V9E889-F1
#
_entry.id   AF-A0A7V9E889-F1
#
_cell.length_a   1.000
_cell.length_b   1.000
_cell.length_c   1.000
_cell.angle_alpha   90.00
_cell.angle_beta   90.00
_cell.angle_gamma   90.00
#
_symmetry.space_group_name_H-M   'P 1'
#
loop_
_entity.id
_entity.type
_entity.pdbx_description
1 polymer ?
#
loop_
_entity_poly.entity_id
_entity_poly.type
_entity_poly.pdbx_seq_one_letter_code
_entity_poly.pdbx_strand_id
1 'polypeptide(L)'
;MRLGTLLDIDVVAIHTDEEVASLVEVTAPPAPVDAARRPVVLVAVLDRSGSMSGSRLEQAQRALCDVVDRLAPTDVFGLVAFDDHVTVPVPAAPVTDKAAVKHAINRVHPGGSTDLGAGYLRGVQEARRVAGDNGATVLLLSDGHANHGLTDPEALGSIAGTSAATRVTTSTIGMGLGYDERLLAAVARAGRGNEHFAEEAATAAALIADELGGLLSQTVQAASLLVRLAPSVKAVRLLNDTPAVMTPDGLMIELGGFYAEESRKLVLEFAVPGLAALG
;
A
#
# COMPACT_ATOMS: atom_id res chain seq x y z
N MET A 1 7.11 1.86 19.28
CA MET A 1 8.07 1.74 18.17
C MET A 1 9.38 1.27 18.76
N ARG A 2 9.99 0.23 18.19
CA ARG A 2 11.32 -0.25 18.52
C ARG A 2 12.24 0.09 17.37
N LEU A 3 13.46 0.52 17.68
CA LEU A 3 14.49 0.84 16.71
C LEU A 3 15.65 -0.14 16.91
N GLY A 4 16.07 -0.78 15.82
CA GLY A 4 17.30 -1.55 15.73
C GLY A 4 18.25 -0.88 14.74
N THR A 5 19.54 -0.92 15.00
CA THR A 5 20.56 -0.38 14.10
C THR A 5 21.70 -1.38 13.98
N LEU A 6 22.11 -1.67 12.75
CA LEU A 6 23.30 -2.46 12.44
C LEU A 6 24.23 -1.59 11.59
N LEU A 7 25.51 -1.59 11.93
CA LEU A 7 26.55 -0.91 11.15
C LEU A 7 27.24 -1.95 10.26
N ASP A 8 27.66 -1.52 9.07
CA ASP A 8 28.46 -2.36 8.18
C ASP A 8 29.91 -2.49 8.69
N ILE A 9 30.43 -1.42 9.30
CA ILE A 9 31.74 -1.39 9.93
C ILE A 9 31.67 -0.78 11.34
N ASP A 10 32.37 -1.41 12.28
CA ASP A 10 32.48 -0.94 13.67
C ASP A 10 33.75 -0.07 13.90
N VAL A 11 34.61 0.02 12.89
CA VAL A 11 35.90 0.73 12.94
C VAL A 11 36.13 1.49 11.64
N VAL A 12 36.62 2.73 11.77
CA VAL A 12 36.89 3.65 10.66
C VAL A 12 38.39 3.91 10.58
N ALA A 13 38.97 3.96 9.38
CA ALA A 13 40.38 4.25 9.23
C ALA A 13 40.76 5.68 9.68
N ILE A 14 41.91 5.80 10.34
CA ILE A 14 42.49 7.10 10.70
C ILE A 14 43.01 7.76 9.41
N HIS A 15 42.81 9.07 9.26
CA HIS A 15 43.26 9.89 8.11
C HIS A 15 42.60 9.61 6.74
N THR A 16 41.58 8.75 6.65
CA THR A 16 40.83 8.53 5.40
C THR A 16 39.35 8.81 5.65
N ASP A 17 38.73 9.58 4.77
CA ASP A 17 37.27 9.75 4.76
C ASP A 17 36.63 8.42 4.35
N GLU A 18 35.61 7.98 5.09
CA GLU A 18 34.90 6.73 4.83
C GLU A 18 33.39 6.94 4.76
N GLU A 19 32.75 6.07 3.99
CA GLU A 19 31.30 5.95 3.92
C GLU A 19 30.88 4.76 4.80
N VAL A 20 30.14 5.04 5.87
CA VAL A 20 29.64 4.04 6.80
C VAL A 20 28.17 3.79 6.50
N ALA A 21 27.84 2.57 6.08
CA ALA A 21 26.45 2.17 5.93
C ALA A 21 25.86 1.68 7.27
N SER A 22 24.61 2.06 7.54
CA SER A 22 23.83 1.57 8.67
C SER A 22 22.45 1.11 8.20
N LEU A 23 22.10 -0.12 8.56
CA LEU A 23 20.74 -0.64 8.45
C LEU A 23 19.96 -0.24 9.71
N VAL A 24 18.97 0.62 9.54
CA VAL A 24 18.01 0.99 10.58
C VAL A 24 16.73 0.17 10.37
N GLU A 25 16.37 -0.63 11.36
CA GLU A 25 15.10 -1.36 11.40
C GLU A 25 14.14 -0.66 12.36
N VAL A 26 13.00 -0.24 11.84
CA VAL A 26 11.92 0.41 12.60
C VAL A 26 10.79 -0.59 12.74
N THR A 27 10.50 -1.05 13.96
CA THR A 27 9.43 -2.02 14.24
C THR A 27 8.28 -1.36 14.99
N ALA A 28 7.07 -1.54 14.48
CA ALA A 28 5.85 -1.06 15.10
C ALA A 28 5.45 -1.89 16.34
N PRO A 29 4.75 -1.27 17.32
CA PRO A 29 4.24 -2.02 18.46
C PRO A 29 3.13 -2.98 18.03
N PRO A 30 2.84 -4.04 18.81
CA PRO A 30 1.67 -4.86 18.61
C PRO A 30 0.38 -4.03 18.76
N ALA A 31 -0.71 -4.50 18.16
CA ALA A 31 -2.02 -3.86 18.31
C ALA A 31 -2.40 -3.77 19.80
N PRO A 32 -2.85 -2.60 20.30
CA PRO A 32 -3.27 -2.48 21.69
C PRO A 32 -4.47 -3.41 21.92
N VAL A 33 -4.38 -4.25 22.95
CA VAL A 33 -5.38 -5.30 23.26
C VAL A 33 -6.76 -4.71 23.61
N ASP A 34 -6.82 -3.43 24.02
CA ASP A 34 -8.03 -2.72 24.47
C ASP A 34 -8.35 -1.42 23.69
N ALA A 35 -7.57 -1.07 22.66
CA ALA A 35 -7.96 0.06 21.81
C ALA A 35 -9.05 -0.41 20.86
N ALA A 36 -10.24 0.20 20.94
CA ALA A 36 -11.29 0.00 19.94
C ALA A 36 -10.69 0.22 18.56
N ARG A 37 -10.52 -0.87 17.81
CA ARG A 37 -10.01 -0.87 16.44
C ARG A 37 -10.77 0.19 15.65
N ARG A 38 -10.05 1.11 15.00
CA ARG A 38 -10.69 2.09 14.12
C ARG A 38 -11.38 1.35 12.98
N PRO A 39 -12.62 1.73 12.64
CA PRO A 39 -13.31 1.14 11.51
C PRO A 39 -12.50 1.30 10.22
N VAL A 40 -12.27 0.20 9.53
CA VAL A 40 -11.59 0.20 8.23
C VAL A 40 -12.60 0.54 7.15
N VAL A 41 -12.18 1.33 6.17
CA VAL A 41 -12.97 1.66 4.98
C VAL A 41 -12.24 1.12 3.76
N LEU A 42 -12.78 0.05 3.17
CA LEU A 42 -12.18 -0.64 2.04
C LEU A 42 -13.13 -0.62 0.84
N VAL A 43 -12.64 -0.16 -0.31
CA VAL A 43 -13.36 -0.27 -1.59
C VAL A 43 -12.56 -1.12 -2.54
N ALA A 44 -13.06 -2.32 -2.85
CA ALA A 44 -12.49 -3.20 -3.85
C ALA A 44 -12.93 -2.75 -5.25
N VAL A 45 -11.98 -2.66 -6.16
CA VAL A 45 -12.18 -2.37 -7.58
C VAL A 45 -11.72 -3.60 -8.35
N LEU A 46 -12.68 -4.39 -8.82
CA LEU A 46 -12.46 -5.70 -9.42
C LEU A 46 -12.60 -5.63 -10.93
N ASP A 47 -11.52 -5.94 -11.62
CA ASP A 47 -11.53 -6.21 -13.04
C ASP A 47 -12.28 -7.50 -13.33
N ARG A 48 -13.32 -7.41 -14.18
CA ARG A 48 -14.11 -8.55 -14.64
C ARG A 48 -13.99 -8.74 -16.15
N SER A 49 -12.96 -8.20 -16.81
CA SER A 49 -12.73 -8.38 -18.23
C SER A 49 -12.56 -9.85 -18.64
N GLY A 50 -12.61 -10.13 -19.94
CA GLY A 50 -12.49 -11.49 -20.47
C GLY A 50 -11.19 -12.20 -20.07
N SER A 51 -10.09 -11.47 -19.85
CA SER A 51 -8.79 -12.03 -19.41
C SER A 51 -8.77 -12.41 -17.92
N MET A 52 -9.70 -11.86 -17.13
CA MET A 52 -9.96 -12.29 -15.75
C MET A 52 -10.88 -13.53 -15.67
N SER A 53 -11.39 -14.03 -16.80
CA SER A 53 -12.32 -15.17 -16.80
C SER A 53 -11.74 -16.46 -16.20
N GLY A 54 -12.64 -17.34 -15.76
CA GLY A 54 -12.29 -18.61 -15.15
C GLY A 54 -11.66 -18.42 -13.77
N SER A 55 -10.48 -19.01 -13.59
CA SER A 55 -9.90 -19.18 -12.26
C SER A 55 -9.55 -17.85 -11.58
N ARG A 56 -9.06 -16.84 -12.32
CA ARG A 56 -8.63 -15.54 -11.78
C ARG A 56 -9.77 -14.78 -11.10
N LEU A 57 -10.91 -14.63 -11.78
CA LEU A 57 -12.10 -13.98 -11.21
C LEU A 57 -12.64 -14.77 -10.01
N GLU A 58 -12.73 -16.10 -10.12
CA GLU A 58 -13.17 -16.94 -8.99
C GLU A 58 -12.28 -16.75 -7.75
N GLN A 59 -10.98 -16.55 -7.93
CA GLN A 59 -10.04 -16.34 -6.83
C GLN A 59 -10.16 -14.96 -6.24
N ALA A 60 -10.26 -13.93 -7.07
CA ALA A 60 -10.53 -12.58 -6.60
C ALA A 60 -11.85 -12.53 -5.79
N GLN A 61 -12.90 -13.21 -6.26
CA GLN A 61 -14.16 -13.35 -5.53
C GLN A 61 -14.00 -14.08 -4.19
N ARG A 62 -13.28 -15.21 -4.16
CA ARG A 62 -13.01 -15.94 -2.91
C ARG A 62 -12.23 -15.08 -1.92
N ALA A 63 -11.18 -14.42 -2.37
CA ALA A 63 -10.37 -13.54 -1.53
C ALA A 63 -11.18 -12.36 -0.97
N LEU A 64 -12.04 -11.74 -1.79
CA LEU A 64 -12.94 -10.70 -1.32
C LEU A 64 -14.00 -11.23 -0.33
N CYS A 65 -14.47 -12.47 -0.49
CA CYS A 65 -15.34 -13.10 0.49
C CYS A 65 -14.62 -13.32 1.83
N ASP A 66 -13.38 -13.78 1.79
CA ASP A 66 -12.54 -13.97 2.98
C ASP A 66 -12.26 -12.64 3.69
N VAL A 67 -12.09 -11.56 2.92
CA VAL A 67 -11.99 -10.20 3.43
C VAL A 67 -13.24 -9.83 4.21
N VAL A 68 -14.41 -9.98 3.59
CA VAL A 68 -15.71 -9.65 4.20
C VAL A 68 -15.93 -10.45 5.49
N ASP A 69 -15.47 -11.69 5.56
CA ASP A 69 -15.56 -12.51 6.77
C ASP A 69 -14.72 -11.97 7.93
N ARG A 70 -13.60 -11.28 7.65
CA ARG A 70 -12.72 -10.65 8.66
C ARG A 70 -13.13 -9.23 9.07
N LEU A 71 -14.05 -8.60 8.33
CA LEU A 71 -14.53 -7.25 8.66
C LEU A 71 -15.44 -7.26 9.89
N ALA A 72 -15.31 -6.24 10.73
CA ALA A 72 -16.24 -5.97 11.82
C ALA A 72 -17.51 -5.30 11.28
N PRO A 73 -18.66 -5.37 11.99
CA PRO A 73 -19.89 -4.69 11.56
C PRO A 73 -19.76 -3.17 11.43
N THR A 74 -18.76 -2.58 12.09
CA THR A 74 -18.42 -1.16 12.00
C THR A 74 -17.58 -0.82 10.77
N ASP A 75 -16.90 -1.80 10.18
CA ASP A 75 -16.06 -1.59 9.00
C ASP A 75 -16.94 -1.37 7.76
N VAL A 76 -16.44 -0.57 6.82
CA VAL A 76 -17.12 -0.21 5.58
C VAL A 76 -16.49 -0.97 4.43
N PHE A 77 -17.33 -1.62 3.61
CA PHE A 77 -16.90 -2.31 2.40
C PHE A 77 -17.70 -1.82 1.20
N GLY A 78 -17.02 -1.65 0.07
CA GLY A 78 -17.63 -1.43 -1.23
C GLY A 78 -16.99 -2.31 -2.29
N LEU A 79 -17.77 -2.66 -3.33
CA LEU A 79 -17.30 -3.36 -4.51
C LEU A 79 -17.71 -2.57 -5.75
N VAL A 80 -16.72 -2.20 -6.54
CA VAL A 80 -16.86 -1.72 -7.91
C VAL A 80 -16.35 -2.82 -8.82
N ALA A 81 -17.12 -3.21 -9.83
CA ALA A 81 -16.72 -4.21 -10.82
C ALA A 81 -16.76 -3.59 -12.22
N PHE A 82 -15.68 -3.75 -12.98
CA PHE A 82 -15.52 -3.07 -14.26
C PHE A 82 -15.01 -3.98 -15.38
N ASP A 83 -15.55 -3.76 -16.57
CA ASP A 83 -15.08 -4.25 -17.88
C ASP A 83 -15.06 -3.03 -18.83
N ASP A 84 -15.79 -3.05 -19.94
CA ASP A 84 -16.17 -1.88 -20.74
C ASP A 84 -17.26 -1.01 -20.07
N HIS A 85 -17.87 -1.52 -19.00
CA HIS A 85 -18.85 -0.84 -18.19
C HIS A 85 -18.52 -0.94 -16.70
N VAL A 86 -18.77 0.15 -15.97
CA VAL A 86 -18.56 0.19 -14.53
C VAL A 86 -19.86 -0.07 -13.79
N THR A 87 -19.83 -1.04 -12.90
CA THR A 87 -20.96 -1.38 -12.01
C THR A 87 -20.53 -1.28 -10.56
N VAL A 88 -21.47 -1.06 -9.65
CA VAL A 88 -21.22 -1.02 -8.20
C VAL A 88 -22.09 -2.11 -7.56
N PRO A 89 -21.68 -3.40 -7.60
CA PRO A 89 -22.48 -4.48 -7.02
C PRO A 89 -22.74 -4.31 -5.52
N VAL A 90 -21.80 -3.67 -4.81
CA VAL A 90 -21.93 -3.36 -3.38
C VAL A 90 -21.55 -1.89 -3.18
N PRO A 91 -22.53 -0.99 -2.98
CA PRO A 91 -22.24 0.39 -2.61
C PRO A 91 -21.46 0.44 -1.29
N ALA A 92 -20.48 1.34 -1.19
CA ALA A 92 -19.67 1.43 0.02
C ALA A 92 -20.52 1.78 1.24
N ALA A 93 -20.64 0.86 2.20
CA ALA A 93 -21.44 1.00 3.41
C ALA A 93 -20.92 0.10 4.54
N PRO A 94 -21.29 0.37 5.81
CA PRO A 94 -20.98 -0.54 6.92
C PRO A 94 -21.46 -1.97 6.64
N VAL A 95 -20.64 -2.96 6.94
CA VAL A 95 -20.94 -4.37 6.64
C VAL A 95 -21.88 -4.96 7.69
N THR A 96 -23.17 -4.66 7.55
CA THR A 96 -24.22 -5.20 8.44
C THR A 96 -24.70 -6.59 8.03
N ASP A 97 -24.63 -6.91 6.74
CA ASP A 97 -25.01 -8.21 6.18
C ASP A 97 -23.89 -8.78 5.29
N LYS A 98 -23.00 -9.55 5.92
CA LYS A 98 -21.90 -10.24 5.23
C LYS A 98 -22.41 -11.22 4.17
N ALA A 99 -23.55 -11.87 4.38
CA ALA A 99 -24.07 -12.87 3.45
C ALA A 99 -24.53 -12.21 2.15
N ALA A 100 -25.24 -11.08 2.25
CA ALA A 100 -25.65 -10.30 1.08
C ALA A 100 -24.45 -9.77 0.29
N VAL A 101 -23.42 -9.26 0.98
CA VAL A 101 -22.18 -8.77 0.34
C VAL A 101 -21.47 -9.91 -0.40
N LYS A 102 -21.28 -11.07 0.24
CA LYS A 102 -20.67 -12.24 -0.40
C LYS A 102 -21.48 -12.75 -1.58
N HIS A 103 -22.81 -12.70 -1.49
CA HIS A 103 -23.67 -13.09 -2.62
C HIS A 103 -23.54 -12.12 -3.80
N ALA A 104 -23.39 -10.81 -3.54
CA ALA A 104 -23.11 -9.83 -4.59
C ALA A 104 -21.73 -10.01 -5.23
N ILE A 105 -20.69 -10.31 -4.43
CA ILE A 105 -19.33 -10.63 -4.94
C ILE A 105 -19.38 -11.80 -5.91
N ASN A 106 -20.01 -12.92 -5.50
CA ASN A 106 -20.08 -14.15 -6.31
C ASN A 106 -20.96 -14.03 -7.56
N ARG A 107 -21.76 -12.97 -7.67
CA ARG A 107 -22.58 -12.66 -8.86
C ARG A 107 -21.86 -11.81 -9.90
N VAL A 108 -20.63 -11.40 -9.64
CA VAL A 108 -19.79 -10.77 -10.66
C VAL A 108 -19.44 -11.82 -11.71
N HIS A 109 -19.72 -11.54 -12.97
CA HIS A 109 -19.43 -12.42 -14.09
C HIS A 109 -18.43 -11.78 -15.05
N PRO A 110 -17.60 -12.58 -15.73
CA PRO A 110 -16.70 -12.06 -16.76
C PRO A 110 -17.49 -11.30 -17.82
N GLY A 111 -16.91 -10.20 -18.27
CA GLY A 111 -17.44 -9.27 -19.25
C GLY A 111 -16.55 -9.19 -20.49
N GLY A 112 -16.62 -8.05 -21.16
CA GLY A 112 -15.92 -7.79 -22.42
C GLY A 112 -14.52 -7.21 -22.23
N SER A 113 -14.34 -5.98 -22.74
CA SER A 113 -13.09 -5.22 -22.73
C SER A 113 -12.75 -4.69 -21.32
N THR A 114 -11.68 -3.91 -21.21
CA THR A 114 -11.17 -3.37 -19.94
C THR A 114 -11.03 -1.85 -20.01
N ASP A 115 -11.86 -1.11 -19.28
CA ASP A 115 -11.71 0.32 -19.00
C ASP A 115 -11.30 0.52 -17.53
N LEU A 116 -10.00 0.31 -17.28
CA LEU A 116 -9.40 0.41 -15.95
C LEU A 116 -9.55 1.82 -15.38
N GLY A 117 -9.38 2.86 -16.21
CA GLY A 117 -9.50 4.24 -15.78
C GLY A 117 -10.88 4.58 -15.22
N ALA A 118 -11.95 4.18 -15.92
CA ALA A 118 -13.31 4.39 -15.45
C ALA A 118 -13.60 3.60 -14.17
N GLY A 119 -13.17 2.34 -14.11
CA GLY A 119 -13.32 1.48 -12.93
C GLY A 119 -12.63 2.07 -11.69
N TYR A 120 -11.37 2.47 -11.85
CA TYR A 120 -10.57 3.06 -10.78
C TYR A 120 -11.14 4.39 -10.29
N LEU A 121 -11.50 5.30 -11.21
CA LEU A 121 -12.14 6.57 -10.86
C LEU A 121 -13.42 6.37 -10.05
N ARG A 122 -14.24 5.39 -10.44
CA ARG A 122 -15.47 5.09 -9.70
C ARG A 122 -15.16 4.51 -8.31
N GLY A 123 -14.14 3.66 -8.19
CA GLY A 123 -13.64 3.17 -6.90
C GLY A 123 -13.22 4.30 -5.97
N VAL A 124 -12.42 5.25 -6.48
CA VAL A 124 -12.00 6.44 -5.75
C VAL A 124 -13.22 7.29 -5.33
N GLN A 125 -14.21 7.46 -6.20
CA GLN A 125 -15.44 8.19 -5.87
C GLN A 125 -16.22 7.53 -4.72
N GLU A 126 -16.42 6.21 -4.78
CA GLU A 126 -17.08 5.47 -3.68
C GLU A 126 -16.26 5.58 -2.38
N ALA A 127 -14.94 5.43 -2.45
CA ALA A 127 -14.07 5.54 -1.28
C ALA A 127 -14.12 6.94 -0.64
N ARG A 128 -14.04 8.01 -1.44
CA ARG A 128 -14.14 9.40 -0.96
C ARG A 128 -15.48 9.69 -0.28
N ARG A 129 -16.57 9.06 -0.73
CA ARG A 129 -17.90 9.23 -0.12
C ARG A 129 -17.94 8.72 1.32
N VAL A 130 -17.14 7.72 1.66
CA VAL A 130 -17.18 7.03 2.97
C VAL A 130 -15.91 7.17 3.81
N ALA A 131 -14.84 7.77 3.28
CA ALA A 131 -13.55 7.89 3.96
C ALA A 131 -13.62 8.61 5.32
N GLY A 132 -14.38 9.71 5.41
CA GLY A 132 -14.48 10.53 6.62
C GLY A 132 -13.11 10.88 7.20
N ASP A 133 -13.00 10.87 8.53
CA ASP A 133 -11.74 11.09 9.25
C ASP A 133 -10.83 9.84 9.28
N ASN A 134 -11.40 8.65 9.06
CA ASN A 134 -10.66 7.39 9.09
C ASN A 134 -9.81 7.16 7.83
N GLY A 135 -10.10 7.90 6.75
CA GLY A 135 -9.54 7.62 5.43
C GLY A 135 -10.20 6.40 4.79
N ALA A 136 -9.79 6.09 3.56
CA ALA A 136 -10.22 4.90 2.86
C ALA A 136 -9.09 4.28 2.07
N THR A 137 -9.16 2.98 1.85
CA THR A 137 -8.24 2.27 0.96
C THR A 137 -9.02 1.73 -0.23
N VAL A 138 -8.52 2.04 -1.42
CA VAL A 138 -8.96 1.44 -2.68
C VAL A 138 -8.04 0.26 -2.96
N LEU A 139 -8.61 -0.93 -3.11
CA LEU A 139 -7.88 -2.12 -3.53
C LEU A 139 -8.23 -2.43 -4.98
N LEU A 140 -7.30 -2.19 -5.90
CA LEU A 140 -7.48 -2.44 -7.33
C LEU A 140 -6.97 -3.84 -7.67
N LEU A 141 -7.85 -4.72 -8.13
CA LEU A 141 -7.52 -6.06 -8.60
C LEU A 141 -7.69 -6.10 -10.11
N SER A 142 -6.60 -6.22 -10.85
CA SER A 142 -6.62 -6.24 -12.31
C SER A 142 -5.44 -7.03 -12.86
N ASP A 143 -5.59 -7.54 -14.07
CA ASP A 143 -4.48 -8.06 -14.86
C ASP A 143 -3.90 -6.98 -15.79
N GLY A 144 -4.15 -5.70 -15.51
CA GLY A 144 -3.43 -4.54 -16.06
C GLY A 144 -3.65 -4.26 -17.55
N HIS A 145 -4.44 -5.06 -18.26
CA HIS A 145 -4.69 -4.85 -19.68
C HIS A 145 -5.67 -3.69 -19.93
N ALA A 146 -5.26 -2.45 -19.62
CA ALA A 146 -6.03 -1.25 -19.92
C ALA A 146 -6.07 -1.03 -21.44
N ASN A 147 -7.11 -1.58 -22.09
CA ASN A 147 -7.26 -1.56 -23.54
C ASN A 147 -8.23 -0.45 -24.03
N HIS A 148 -9.00 0.14 -23.10
CA HIS A 148 -9.94 1.23 -23.36
C HIS A 148 -9.84 2.31 -22.28
N GLY A 149 -10.20 3.55 -22.63
CA GLY A 149 -10.26 4.67 -21.69
C GLY A 149 -8.90 5.28 -21.38
N LEU A 150 -8.68 5.64 -20.12
CA LEU A 150 -7.43 6.24 -19.66
C LEU A 150 -6.41 5.14 -19.36
N THR A 151 -5.39 5.02 -20.21
CA THR A 151 -4.36 3.96 -20.13
C THR A 151 -2.98 4.49 -19.75
N ASP A 152 -2.84 5.80 -19.57
CA ASP A 152 -1.57 6.44 -19.22
C ASP A 152 -1.24 6.24 -17.72
N PRO A 153 -0.12 5.55 -17.40
CA PRO A 153 0.33 5.36 -16.02
C PRO A 153 0.52 6.67 -15.24
N GLU A 154 1.01 7.74 -15.90
CA GLU A 154 1.24 9.01 -15.22
C GLU A 154 -0.07 9.70 -14.84
N ALA A 155 -1.06 9.68 -15.75
CA ALA A 155 -2.37 10.24 -15.49
C ALA A 155 -3.11 9.50 -14.36
N LEU A 156 -3.10 8.17 -14.36
CA LEU A 156 -3.70 7.36 -13.30
C LEU A 156 -2.94 7.51 -11.97
N GLY A 157 -1.61 7.55 -12.00
CA GLY A 157 -0.79 7.87 -10.84
C GLY A 157 -1.12 9.24 -10.26
N SER A 158 -1.33 10.27 -11.09
CA SER A 158 -1.73 11.60 -10.62
C SER A 158 -3.09 11.61 -9.91
N ILE A 159 -4.06 10.85 -10.43
CA ILE A 159 -5.36 10.64 -9.77
C ILE A 159 -5.17 9.97 -8.41
N ALA A 160 -4.32 8.93 -8.35
CA ALA A 160 -4.01 8.22 -7.12
C ALA A 160 -3.33 9.13 -6.08
N GLY A 161 -2.32 9.90 -6.49
CA GLY A 161 -1.62 10.86 -5.64
C GLY A 161 -2.53 11.97 -5.10
N THR A 162 -3.42 12.50 -5.94
CA THR A 162 -4.43 13.49 -5.52
C THR A 162 -5.39 12.87 -4.50
N SER A 163 -5.77 11.61 -4.69
CA SER A 163 -6.65 10.89 -3.76
C SER A 163 -5.98 10.60 -2.43
N ALA A 164 -4.70 10.23 -2.45
CA ALA A 164 -3.90 9.99 -1.26
C ALA A 164 -3.74 11.26 -0.41
N ALA A 165 -3.61 12.43 -1.05
CA ALA A 165 -3.63 13.72 -0.35
C ALA A 165 -4.95 13.96 0.41
N THR A 166 -6.05 13.35 -0.05
CA THR A 166 -7.37 13.36 0.61
C THR A 166 -7.64 12.12 1.47
N ARG A 167 -6.59 11.43 1.96
CA ARG A 167 -6.66 10.22 2.80
C ARG A 167 -7.33 9.01 2.13
N VAL A 168 -7.32 8.96 0.81
CA VAL A 168 -7.74 7.78 0.04
C VAL A 168 -6.51 7.12 -0.57
N THR A 169 -6.00 6.07 0.08
CA THR A 169 -4.85 5.32 -0.43
C THR A 169 -5.28 4.33 -1.51
N THR A 170 -4.36 3.93 -2.38
CA THR A 170 -4.63 2.91 -3.40
C THR A 170 -3.54 1.85 -3.38
N SER A 171 -3.94 0.61 -3.15
CA SER A 171 -3.09 -0.57 -3.31
C SER A 171 -3.56 -1.35 -4.55
N THR A 172 -2.62 -1.97 -5.26
CA THR A 172 -2.90 -2.71 -6.50
C THR A 172 -2.46 -4.16 -6.36
N ILE A 173 -3.23 -5.06 -6.97
CA ILE A 173 -2.92 -6.48 -7.06
C ILE A 173 -2.98 -6.88 -8.53
N GLY A 174 -1.81 -7.12 -9.11
CA GLY A 174 -1.63 -7.67 -10.44
C GLY A 174 -1.96 -9.16 -10.46
N MET A 175 -2.91 -9.58 -11.29
CA MET A 175 -3.37 -10.97 -11.38
C MET A 175 -2.89 -11.66 -12.65
N GLY A 176 -2.05 -12.69 -12.51
CA GLY A 176 -1.56 -13.51 -13.61
C GLY A 176 -0.44 -12.87 -14.44
N LEU A 177 0.19 -13.70 -15.28
CA LEU A 177 1.32 -13.28 -16.11
C LEU A 177 0.89 -12.29 -17.21
N GLY A 178 1.70 -11.25 -17.41
CA GLY A 178 1.52 -10.27 -18.50
C GLY A 178 0.68 -9.04 -18.13
N TYR A 179 0.46 -8.79 -16.84
CA TYR A 179 -0.19 -7.55 -16.41
C TYR A 179 0.69 -6.31 -16.65
N ASP A 180 0.06 -5.16 -16.83
CA ASP A 180 0.77 -3.88 -16.93
C ASP A 180 1.30 -3.45 -15.56
N GLU A 181 2.46 -4.00 -15.21
CA GLU A 181 3.21 -3.69 -14.00
C GLU A 181 3.52 -2.19 -13.91
N ARG A 182 3.85 -1.54 -15.03
CA ARG A 182 4.16 -0.09 -15.01
C ARG A 182 2.96 0.73 -14.57
N LEU A 183 1.78 0.39 -15.08
CA LEU A 183 0.55 1.08 -14.73
C LEU A 183 0.16 0.82 -13.26
N LEU A 184 0.11 -0.44 -12.83
CA LEU A 184 -0.28 -0.77 -11.46
C LEU A 184 0.73 -0.22 -10.42
N ALA A 185 2.04 -0.36 -10.68
CA ALA A 185 3.09 0.23 -9.86
C ALA A 185 2.96 1.74 -9.73
N ALA A 186 2.73 2.46 -10.85
CA ALA A 186 2.57 3.91 -10.84
C ALA A 186 1.37 4.34 -9.98
N VAL A 187 0.26 3.62 -10.09
CA VAL A 187 -0.96 3.87 -9.31
C VAL A 187 -0.75 3.59 -7.82
N ALA A 188 -0.19 2.43 -7.46
CA ALA A 188 0.07 2.09 -6.05
C ALA A 188 1.05 3.07 -5.40
N ARG A 189 2.18 3.32 -6.07
CA ARG A 189 3.23 4.22 -5.59
C ARG A 189 2.71 5.64 -5.38
N ALA A 190 2.03 6.20 -6.37
CA ALA A 190 1.47 7.55 -6.24
C ALA A 190 0.32 7.58 -5.22
N GLY A 191 -0.50 6.53 -5.18
CA GLY A 191 -1.60 6.32 -4.23
C GLY A 191 -1.16 6.04 -2.79
N ARG A 192 0.15 6.00 -2.50
CA ARG A 192 0.72 5.67 -1.18
C ARG A 192 0.19 4.34 -0.61
N GLY A 193 -0.08 3.37 -1.48
CA GLY A 193 -0.43 2.01 -1.09
C GLY A 193 0.60 1.00 -1.57
N ASN A 194 0.26 -0.27 -1.45
CA ASN A 194 1.16 -1.37 -1.77
C ASN A 194 0.88 -1.91 -3.18
N GLU A 195 1.93 -2.36 -3.83
CA GLU A 195 1.86 -3.13 -5.07
C GLU A 195 2.13 -4.59 -4.74
N HIS A 196 1.20 -5.45 -5.16
CA HIS A 196 1.33 -6.90 -5.01
C HIS A 196 1.14 -7.59 -6.36
N PHE A 197 1.80 -8.74 -6.52
CA PHE A 197 1.65 -9.58 -7.70
C PHE A 197 1.27 -11.00 -7.32
N ALA A 198 0.18 -11.48 -7.90
CA ALA A 198 -0.29 -12.85 -7.77
C ALA A 198 -0.16 -13.59 -9.10
N GLU A 199 0.91 -14.36 -9.25
CA GLU A 199 1.07 -15.26 -10.40
C GLU A 199 -0.01 -16.35 -10.41
N GLU A 200 -0.24 -16.95 -9.24
CA GLU A 200 -1.22 -18.00 -9.04
C GLU A 200 -2.34 -17.61 -8.09
N ALA A 201 -3.43 -18.35 -8.27
CA ALA A 201 -4.64 -18.40 -7.48
C ALA A 201 -4.52 -18.23 -5.98
N ALA A 202 -3.71 -19.10 -5.38
CA ALA A 202 -3.57 -19.20 -3.95
C ALA A 202 -2.82 -17.98 -3.38
N THR A 203 -1.93 -17.40 -4.20
CA THR A 203 -1.12 -16.24 -3.86
C THR A 203 -1.99 -14.99 -3.76
N ALA A 204 -2.96 -14.81 -4.65
CA ALA A 204 -3.87 -13.65 -4.63
C ALA A 204 -4.65 -13.54 -3.32
N ALA A 205 -5.25 -14.65 -2.86
CA ALA A 205 -6.01 -14.66 -1.61
C ALA A 205 -5.14 -14.35 -0.40
N ALA A 206 -3.91 -14.90 -0.36
CA ALA A 206 -2.95 -14.60 0.69
C ALA A 206 -2.54 -13.12 0.70
N LEU A 207 -2.24 -12.54 -0.47
CA LEU A 207 -1.84 -11.13 -0.59
C LEU A 207 -2.97 -10.17 -0.20
N ILE A 208 -4.20 -10.46 -0.63
CA ILE A 208 -5.39 -9.68 -0.22
C ILE A 208 -5.62 -9.79 1.28
N ALA A 209 -5.47 -11.00 1.83
CA ALA A 209 -5.60 -11.25 3.26
C ALA A 209 -4.49 -10.60 4.09
N ASP A 210 -3.28 -10.49 3.54
CA ASP A 210 -2.12 -9.81 4.13
C ASP A 210 -2.31 -8.30 4.09
N GLU A 211 -2.69 -7.74 2.94
CA GLU A 211 -3.03 -6.32 2.78
C GLU A 211 -4.17 -5.92 3.72
N LEU A 212 -5.24 -6.72 3.76
CA LEU A 212 -6.32 -6.53 4.72
C LEU A 212 -5.80 -6.68 6.14
N GLY A 213 -5.01 -7.71 6.45
CA GLY A 213 -4.38 -7.90 7.76
C GLY A 213 -3.60 -6.67 8.21
N GLY A 214 -2.86 -6.05 7.30
CA GLY A 214 -2.21 -4.76 7.48
C GLY A 214 -3.20 -3.66 7.81
N LEU A 215 -4.17 -3.40 6.93
CA LEU A 215 -5.20 -2.36 7.15
C LEU A 215 -5.93 -2.54 8.48
N LEU A 216 -6.21 -3.79 8.84
CA LEU A 216 -6.93 -4.20 10.04
C LEU A 216 -6.10 -4.14 11.32
N SER A 217 -4.77 -4.08 11.19
CA SER A 217 -3.80 -4.07 12.30
C SER A 217 -2.96 -2.80 12.35
N GLN A 218 -3.29 -1.76 11.57
CA GLN A 218 -2.53 -0.52 11.53
C GLN A 218 -2.45 0.14 12.92
N THR A 219 -1.27 0.14 13.54
CA THR A 219 -1.04 0.70 14.87
C THR A 219 -0.45 2.10 14.83
N VAL A 220 0.23 2.45 13.73
CA VAL A 220 0.85 3.76 13.57
C VAL A 220 0.41 4.42 12.26
N GLN A 221 0.01 5.69 12.37
CA GLN A 221 -0.34 6.55 11.24
C GLN A 221 0.77 7.59 11.07
N ALA A 222 1.25 7.77 9.82
CA ALA A 222 2.18 8.83 9.43
C ALA A 222 3.41 8.98 10.35
N ALA A 223 4.16 7.90 10.54
CA ALA A 223 5.43 7.94 11.23
C ALA A 223 6.49 8.67 10.39
N SER A 224 7.35 9.41 11.07
CA SER A 224 8.54 10.05 10.50
C SER A 224 9.76 9.69 11.34
N LEU A 225 10.90 9.45 10.69
CA LEU A 225 12.18 9.22 11.35
C LEU A 225 13.09 10.43 11.14
N LEU A 226 13.48 11.08 12.24
CA LEU A 226 14.48 12.16 12.21
C LEU A 226 15.86 11.59 12.54
N VAL A 227 16.77 11.64 11.57
CA VAL A 227 18.17 11.26 11.73
C VAL A 227 18.99 12.52 12.01
N ARG A 228 19.44 12.67 13.26
CA ARG A 228 20.30 13.78 13.69
C ARG A 228 21.77 13.44 13.47
N LEU A 229 22.51 14.34 12.85
CA LEU A 229 23.93 14.16 12.60
C LEU A 229 24.76 14.60 13.80
N ALA A 230 25.71 13.76 14.21
CA ALA A 230 26.74 14.18 15.15
C ALA A 230 27.66 15.21 14.46
N PRO A 231 28.33 16.10 15.21
CA PRO A 231 29.20 17.13 14.64
C PRO A 231 30.33 16.60 13.75
N SER A 232 30.72 15.34 13.96
CA SER A 232 31.74 14.65 13.18
C SER A 232 31.25 14.14 11.84
N VAL A 233 29.94 13.99 11.60
CA VAL A 233 29.40 13.42 10.35
C VAL A 233 29.15 14.54 9.34
N LYS A 234 29.75 14.44 8.15
CA LYS A 234 29.65 15.48 7.10
C LYS A 234 28.31 15.45 6.36
N ALA A 235 27.79 14.25 6.10
CA ALA A 235 26.58 14.06 5.32
C ALA A 235 25.90 12.73 5.67
N VAL A 236 24.61 12.64 5.35
CA VAL A 236 23.83 11.41 5.36
C VAL A 236 23.06 11.28 4.05
N ARG A 237 22.98 10.06 3.53
CA ARG A 237 22.19 9.69 2.36
C ARG A 237 21.27 8.54 2.72
N LEU A 238 20.00 8.64 2.31
CA LEU A 238 19.07 7.52 2.36
C LEU A 238 19.15 6.76 1.03
N LEU A 239 19.39 5.46 1.10
CA LEU A 239 19.45 4.61 -0.11
C LEU A 239 18.09 4.09 -0.55
N ASN A 240 17.09 4.09 0.36
CA ASN A 240 15.73 3.69 0.04
C ASN A 240 15.01 4.75 -0.81
N ASP A 241 14.09 4.30 -1.65
CA ASP A 241 13.18 5.16 -2.42
C ASP A 241 12.00 5.63 -1.54
N THR A 242 12.32 6.32 -0.46
CA THR A 242 11.36 6.82 0.53
C THR A 242 11.50 8.34 0.64
N PRO A 243 10.40 9.12 0.66
CA PRO A 243 10.48 10.57 0.73
C PRO A 243 11.26 11.03 1.96
N ALA A 244 12.27 11.86 1.75
CA ALA A 244 13.08 12.44 2.81
C ALA A 244 13.42 13.90 2.52
N VAL A 245 13.47 14.71 3.57
CA VAL A 245 13.74 16.16 3.49
C VAL A 245 14.82 16.51 4.50
N MET A 246 15.85 17.24 4.06
CA MET A 246 16.82 17.83 4.97
C MET A 246 16.21 19.01 5.73
N THR A 247 16.30 18.96 7.05
CA THR A 247 15.85 20.00 7.99
C THR A 247 17.03 20.54 8.78
N PRO A 248 16.89 21.68 9.49
CA PRO A 248 17.95 22.19 10.37
C PRO A 248 18.40 21.21 11.45
N ASP A 249 17.51 20.29 11.87
CA ASP A 249 17.77 19.30 12.91
C ASP A 249 18.32 17.97 12.37
N GLY A 250 18.36 17.78 11.04
CA GLY A 250 18.81 16.53 10.41
C GLY A 250 17.94 16.08 9.24
N LEU A 251 18.13 14.83 8.80
CA LEU A 251 17.35 14.22 7.72
C LEU A 251 16.02 13.69 8.27
N MET A 252 14.91 14.26 7.83
CA MET A 252 13.57 13.77 8.14
C MET A 252 13.12 12.80 7.05
N ILE A 253 12.79 11.57 7.42
CA ILE A 253 12.35 10.51 6.51
C ILE A 253 10.88 10.21 6.81
N GLU A 254 10.03 10.34 5.80
CA GLU A 254 8.60 10.04 5.89
C GLU A 254 8.39 8.54 5.76
N LEU A 255 8.21 7.86 6.89
CA LEU A 255 7.97 6.41 6.89
C LEU A 255 6.52 6.09 6.49
N GLY A 256 5.55 6.94 6.86
CA GLY A 256 4.14 6.65 6.62
C GLY A 256 3.54 5.70 7.67
N GLY A 257 2.52 4.94 7.30
CA GLY A 257 1.85 4.02 8.24
C GLY A 257 2.71 2.81 8.62
N PHE A 258 2.41 2.21 9.77
CA PHE A 258 2.87 0.87 10.13
C PHE A 258 1.71 -0.01 10.63
N TYR A 259 1.77 -1.27 10.23
CA TYR A 259 0.96 -2.36 10.78
C TYR A 259 1.52 -2.88 12.09
N ALA A 260 0.70 -3.60 12.87
CA ALA A 260 1.14 -4.21 14.12
C ALA A 260 2.35 -5.11 13.87
N GLU A 261 3.43 -4.89 14.64
CA GLU A 261 4.68 -5.65 14.55
C GLU A 261 5.41 -5.58 13.19
N GLU A 262 4.94 -4.74 12.25
CA GLU A 262 5.62 -4.51 10.98
C GLU A 262 7.00 -3.90 11.23
N SER A 263 8.00 -4.42 10.53
CA SER A 263 9.37 -3.91 10.55
C SER A 263 9.76 -3.35 9.18
N ARG A 264 10.13 -2.07 9.14
CA ARG A 264 10.64 -1.41 7.93
C ARG A 264 12.13 -1.16 8.05
N LYS A 265 12.87 -1.56 7.02
CA LYS A 265 14.32 -1.47 6.96
C LYS A 265 14.74 -0.29 6.08
N LEU A 266 15.57 0.57 6.63
CA LEU A 266 16.17 1.70 5.95
C LEU A 266 17.69 1.52 5.93
N VAL A 267 18.33 1.86 4.83
CA VAL A 267 19.78 1.90 4.72
C VAL A 267 20.20 3.36 4.61
N LEU A 268 20.96 3.79 5.61
CA LEU A 268 21.55 5.12 5.69
C LEU A 268 23.05 4.99 5.44
N GLU A 269 23.59 5.91 4.66
CA GLU A 269 25.02 6.00 4.41
C GLU A 269 25.52 7.32 4.97
N PHE A 270 26.55 7.27 5.81
CA PHE A 270 27.11 8.40 6.51
C PHE A 270 28.51 8.69 6.00
N ALA A 271 28.76 9.94 5.61
CA ALA A 271 30.11 10.40 5.29
C ALA A 271 30.83 10.80 6.57
N VAL A 272 31.78 9.97 7.01
CA VAL A 272 32.58 10.17 8.22
C VAL A 272 33.99 10.58 7.82
N PRO A 273 34.47 11.77 8.23
CA PRO A 273 35.83 12.19 7.97
C PRO A 273 36.82 11.33 8.76
N GLY A 274 38.01 11.14 8.18
CA GLY A 274 39.09 10.45 8.85
C GLY A 274 39.43 11.12 10.19
N LEU A 275 39.50 10.33 11.26
CA LEU A 275 39.89 10.84 12.57
C LEU A 275 41.34 11.36 12.52
N ALA A 276 41.60 12.50 13.17
CA ALA A 276 42.93 13.11 13.21
C ALA A 276 43.90 12.41 14.18
N ALA A 277 43.36 11.64 15.15
CA ALA A 277 44.11 10.83 16.11
C ALA A 277 43.20 9.73 16.69
N LEU A 278 43.78 8.66 17.24
CA LEU A 278 43.06 7.67 18.05
C LEU A 278 42.60 8.32 19.36
N GLY A 279 41.31 8.17 19.67
CA GLY A 279 40.73 8.59 20.96
C GLY A 279 41.20 7.71 22.12
#